data_AF-A0A941TWE2-F1
#
_entry.id   AF-A0A941TWE2-F1
#
_cell.length_a   1.000
_cell.length_b   1.000
_cell.length_c   1.000
_cell.angle_alpha   90.00
_cell.angle_beta   90.00
_cell.angle_gamma   90.00
#
_symmetry.space_group_name_H-M   'P 1'
#
loop_
_entity.id
_entity.type
_entity.pdbx_description
1 polymer ?
#
loop_
_entity_poly.entity_id
_entity_poly.type
_entity_poly.pdbx_seq_one_letter_code
_entity_poly.pdbx_strand_id
1 'polypeptide(L)'
;MKRAVPLICLGFLMLAPAAWSQSIFDKIKEQAAKLKPSAQSTQQSQPGQPGTPPPGGATNLHGLDDYNGCMAQAAGAQEKLNAQVLQRKLDHASDLSPDARKKIQEDVAWLNAKGAGQQIPSPDPKNSQRYLLEMTDEEQQEVSGTYGRYSSEVHDKCEARYGGMSQFSDPSGRLPAPIDTHVPFPDLLHATPPAHVATAREQHSACMEATHGVRWQIMAEHMERKLASTPNLSAQDRKAWEEDIAVVRAAQASGATKAPQSPDPKNPMRYMTRLDANDQIAMSQEQMARTQQVMASCRNGGAPQTAESSAQAAELAAMHDARRAQRNAPPADAAAANAAAQAWMDAHPFTPHKYLAGSATQADYLEKSGTLECFDRAKGFRAKQIADKLTAKRTTAPAEQRSQLDGWIGAWRAAEKSGAEEATPPAGSGAQDYLHLLSGTEQQEINMANSIVHNKVREECNGMDHMELHRQ
;
A
#
# COMPACT_ATOMS: atom_id res chain seq x y z
N MET A 1 56.79 -20.79 -34.81
CA MET A 1 55.83 -19.68 -34.97
C MET A 1 55.03 -19.57 -33.68
N LYS A 2 55.29 -18.51 -32.91
CA LYS A 2 54.71 -18.26 -31.59
C LYS A 2 53.36 -17.56 -31.77
N ARG A 3 52.26 -18.14 -31.29
CA ARG A 3 50.97 -17.44 -31.14
C ARG A 3 50.72 -17.22 -29.65
N ALA A 4 50.87 -15.97 -29.24
CA ALA A 4 50.52 -15.46 -27.94
C ALA A 4 48.99 -15.31 -27.85
N VAL A 5 48.41 -15.78 -26.76
CA VAL A 5 47.03 -15.49 -26.36
C VAL A 5 47.11 -14.45 -25.24
N PRO A 6 46.42 -13.30 -25.33
CA PRO A 6 46.53 -12.27 -24.31
C PRO A 6 45.68 -12.62 -23.08
N LEU A 7 46.32 -12.55 -21.91
CA LEU A 7 45.69 -12.37 -20.61
C LEU A 7 44.85 -11.08 -20.64
N ILE A 8 43.56 -11.18 -20.34
CA ILE A 8 42.73 -10.02 -19.98
C ILE A 8 42.53 -10.08 -18.46
N CYS A 9 43.20 -9.16 -17.77
CA CYS A 9 43.00 -8.87 -16.36
C CYS A 9 41.61 -8.25 -16.14
N LEU A 10 40.80 -8.89 -15.30
CA LEU A 10 39.59 -8.31 -14.71
C LEU A 10 40.02 -7.32 -13.62
N GLY A 11 40.11 -6.05 -14.00
CA GLY A 11 40.20 -4.93 -13.07
C GLY A 11 38.82 -4.60 -12.51
N PHE A 12 38.63 -4.88 -11.21
CA PHE A 12 37.54 -4.34 -10.41
C PHE A 12 37.63 -2.81 -10.38
N LEU A 13 36.62 -2.12 -10.93
CA LEU A 13 36.41 -0.69 -10.73
C LEU A 13 35.04 -0.49 -10.09
N MET A 14 35.09 -0.34 -8.77
CA MET A 14 34.02 0.23 -7.94
C MET A 14 33.85 1.69 -8.35
N LEU A 15 32.65 2.08 -8.79
CA LEU A 15 32.21 3.47 -8.82
C LEU A 15 30.82 3.56 -8.17
N ALA A 16 30.80 4.26 -7.05
CA ALA A 16 29.61 4.61 -6.28
C ALA A 16 28.83 5.75 -6.95
N PRO A 17 27.49 5.81 -6.82
CA PRO A 17 26.72 7.03 -7.05
C PRO A 17 26.52 7.78 -5.73
N ALA A 18 27.29 8.84 -5.49
CA ALA A 18 27.03 9.79 -4.41
C ALA A 18 27.26 11.21 -4.91
N ALA A 19 26.26 11.80 -5.57
CA ALA A 19 26.29 13.22 -5.96
C ALA A 19 24.90 13.80 -6.28
N TRP A 20 23.86 13.51 -5.49
CA TRP A 20 22.55 14.15 -5.64
C TRP A 20 21.94 14.42 -4.26
N SER A 21 22.46 15.40 -3.51
CA SER A 21 21.75 15.99 -2.36
C SER A 21 22.33 17.31 -1.82
N GLN A 22 23.54 17.73 -2.22
CA GLN A 22 24.15 18.96 -1.66
C GLN A 22 23.74 20.28 -2.35
N SER A 23 23.08 20.25 -3.51
CA SER A 23 22.79 21.46 -4.31
C SER A 23 21.63 22.34 -3.78
N ILE A 24 20.72 21.78 -2.97
CA ILE A 24 19.49 22.48 -2.55
C ILE A 24 19.71 23.29 -1.27
N PHE A 25 20.49 22.78 -0.31
CA PHE A 25 20.68 23.45 0.99
C PHE A 25 21.62 24.66 0.91
N ASP A 26 22.62 24.66 0.03
CA ASP A 26 23.53 25.81 -0.13
C ASP A 26 22.82 27.02 -0.78
N LYS A 27 21.87 26.77 -1.70
CA LYS A 27 21.06 27.83 -2.31
C LYS A 27 20.08 28.48 -1.32
N ILE A 28 19.60 27.73 -0.32
CA ILE A 28 18.71 28.26 0.73
C ILE A 28 19.51 29.13 1.71
N LYS A 29 20.74 28.74 2.05
CA LYS A 29 21.65 29.56 2.88
C LYS A 29 22.05 30.88 2.21
N GLU A 30 22.28 30.86 0.90
CA GLU A 30 22.67 32.06 0.15
C GLU A 30 21.52 33.08 0.00
N GLN A 31 20.27 32.60 -0.01
CA GLN A 31 19.06 33.43 -0.01
C GLN A 31 18.75 34.01 1.38
N ALA A 32 18.94 33.22 2.45
CA ALA A 32 18.77 33.68 3.83
C ALA A 32 19.81 34.73 4.23
N ALA A 33 21.04 34.66 3.69
CA ALA A 33 22.08 35.67 3.95
C ALA A 33 21.81 37.04 3.28
N LYS A 34 20.94 37.09 2.26
CA LYS A 34 20.53 38.33 1.58
C LYS A 34 19.39 39.08 2.29
N LEU A 35 18.76 38.44 3.28
CA LEU A 35 17.71 39.04 4.12
C LEU A 35 18.28 39.41 5.49
N LYS A 36 19.20 40.38 5.54
CA LYS A 36 19.50 41.13 6.76
C LYS A 36 18.76 42.47 6.73
N PRO A 37 18.10 42.89 7.82
CA PRO A 37 17.37 44.15 7.86
C PRO A 37 18.35 45.32 7.99
N SER A 38 18.36 46.20 7.00
CA SER A 38 19.01 47.50 7.07
C SER A 38 18.25 48.37 8.06
N ALA A 39 18.84 48.60 9.24
CA ALA A 39 18.44 49.65 10.14
C ALA A 39 18.84 51.00 9.53
N GLN A 40 17.86 51.79 9.08
CA GLN A 40 18.04 53.23 8.94
C GLN A 40 16.73 53.97 9.27
N SER A 41 16.74 54.52 10.48
CA SER A 41 15.88 55.58 10.96
C SER A 41 16.00 56.82 10.06
N THR A 42 14.87 57.29 9.55
CA THR A 42 14.66 58.72 9.27
C THR A 42 13.21 59.05 9.60
N GLN A 43 13.00 59.51 10.84
CA GLN A 43 11.84 60.32 11.19
C GLN A 43 11.93 61.64 10.43
N GLN A 44 10.93 61.95 9.61
CA GLN A 44 10.64 63.31 9.21
C GLN A 44 9.15 63.56 9.45
N SER A 45 8.88 64.34 10.49
CA SER A 45 7.55 64.77 10.90
C SER A 45 7.04 65.87 9.97
N GLN A 46 5.81 65.75 9.49
CA GLN A 46 4.98 66.90 9.12
C GLN A 46 3.52 66.69 9.57
N PRO A 47 2.83 67.75 10.04
CA PRO A 47 1.53 67.63 10.70
C PRO A 47 0.35 67.91 9.75
N GLY A 48 -0.75 67.19 9.97
CA GLY A 48 -2.11 67.71 9.72
C GLY A 48 -2.89 67.09 8.56
N GLN A 49 -3.74 66.10 8.87
CA GLN A 49 -5.16 66.06 8.52
C GLN A 49 -5.83 64.80 9.12
N PRO A 50 -7.04 64.89 9.71
CA PRO A 50 -7.78 63.72 10.16
C PRO A 50 -8.49 63.08 8.96
N GLY A 51 -7.73 62.30 8.19
CA GLY A 51 -8.26 61.38 7.19
C GLY A 51 -8.30 59.98 7.79
N THR A 52 -9.48 59.38 7.84
CA THR A 52 -9.72 57.97 8.14
C THR A 52 -8.73 57.09 7.35
N PRO A 53 -7.98 56.18 8.00
CA PRO A 53 -7.15 55.24 7.26
C PRO A 53 -8.06 54.29 6.45
N PRO A 54 -7.69 53.93 5.21
CA PRO A 54 -8.38 52.86 4.50
C PRO A 54 -8.20 51.54 5.27
N PRO A 55 -9.19 50.63 5.29
CA PRO A 55 -9.06 49.33 5.93
C PRO A 55 -8.19 48.43 5.04
N GLY A 56 -6.87 48.64 5.12
CA GLY A 56 -5.86 47.82 4.46
C GLY A 56 -5.43 46.69 5.37
N GLY A 57 -5.48 45.46 4.86
CA GLY A 57 -5.27 44.22 5.59
C GLY A 57 -3.85 44.03 6.11
N ALA A 58 -3.66 44.28 7.40
CA ALA A 58 -2.53 43.77 8.14
C ALA A 58 -2.89 42.37 8.64
N THR A 59 -2.27 41.35 8.05
CA THR A 59 -2.24 39.99 8.59
C THR A 59 -1.90 40.08 10.08
N ASN A 60 -2.75 39.57 10.97
CA ASN A 60 -2.56 39.69 12.41
C ASN A 60 -1.33 38.86 12.86
N LEU A 61 -0.15 39.49 12.90
CA LEU A 61 1.12 38.86 13.27
C LEU A 61 1.11 38.24 14.67
N HIS A 62 0.31 38.79 15.60
CA HIS A 62 0.17 38.23 16.95
C HIS A 62 -0.52 36.87 16.96
N GLY A 63 -1.54 36.69 16.11
CA GLY A 63 -2.20 35.38 15.99
C GLY A 63 -1.26 34.29 15.47
N LEU A 64 -0.27 34.67 14.65
CA LEU A 64 0.72 33.73 14.11
C LEU A 64 1.73 33.32 15.18
N ASP A 65 2.22 34.27 15.98
CA ASP A 65 3.11 33.98 17.11
C ASP A 65 2.41 33.12 18.17
N ASP A 66 1.15 33.42 18.48
CA ASP A 66 0.34 32.64 19.43
C ASP A 66 0.05 31.22 18.92
N TYR A 67 -0.27 31.08 17.62
CA TYR A 67 -0.43 29.77 16.99
C TYR A 67 0.88 28.97 17.01
N ASN A 68 2.01 29.59 16.68
CA ASN A 68 3.32 28.93 16.75
C ASN A 68 3.68 28.52 18.18
N GLY A 69 3.39 29.37 19.17
CA GLY A 69 3.55 29.06 20.58
C GLY A 69 2.66 27.88 21.02
N CYS A 70 1.43 27.80 20.50
CA CYS A 70 0.53 26.68 20.74
C CYS A 70 1.03 25.37 20.11
N MET A 71 1.51 25.44 18.85
CA MET A 71 2.06 24.30 18.13
C MET A 71 3.38 23.79 18.73
N ALA A 72 4.08 24.59 19.55
CA ALA A 72 5.27 24.17 20.27
C ALA A 72 5.03 22.98 21.22
N GLN A 73 3.77 22.69 21.58
CA GLN A 73 3.39 21.46 22.30
C GLN A 73 3.79 20.18 21.53
N ALA A 74 3.68 20.19 20.19
CA ALA A 74 4.06 19.07 19.34
C ALA A 74 5.58 18.98 19.08
N ALA A 75 6.34 20.04 19.40
CA ALA A 75 7.78 20.06 19.17
C ALA A 75 8.48 19.00 20.04
N GLY A 76 9.26 18.14 19.41
CA GLY A 76 9.99 17.08 20.09
C GLY A 76 9.13 15.93 20.60
N ALA A 77 7.83 15.91 20.26
CA ALA A 77 6.89 14.87 20.71
C ALA A 77 7.28 13.47 20.18
N GLN A 78 7.69 13.39 18.91
CA GLN A 78 8.13 12.13 18.31
C GLN A 78 9.37 11.57 19.02
N GLU A 79 10.35 12.41 19.36
CA GLU A 79 11.53 12.02 20.14
C GLU A 79 11.15 11.49 21.53
N LYS A 80 10.25 12.19 22.24
CA LYS A 80 9.77 11.75 23.56
C LYS A 80 9.04 10.42 23.51
N LEU A 81 8.20 10.19 22.49
CA LEU A 81 7.50 8.90 22.31
C LEU A 81 8.49 7.77 22.01
N ASN A 82 9.49 7.99 21.15
CA ASN A 82 10.57 7.02 20.94
C ASN A 82 11.33 6.71 22.24
N ALA A 83 11.62 7.73 23.06
CA ALA A 83 12.28 7.56 24.34
C ALA A 83 11.44 6.72 25.32
N GLN A 84 10.12 6.94 25.37
CA GLN A 84 9.21 6.15 26.22
C GLN A 84 9.20 4.67 25.83
N VAL A 85 9.13 4.35 24.53
CA VAL A 85 9.13 2.95 24.07
C VAL A 85 10.46 2.24 24.38
N LEU A 86 11.58 2.94 24.19
CA LEU A 86 12.90 2.41 24.54
C LEU A 86 13.09 2.24 26.05
N GLN A 87 12.57 3.17 26.86
CA GLN A 87 12.57 3.05 28.31
C GLN A 87 11.71 1.87 28.78
N ARG A 88 10.51 1.69 28.20
CA ARG A 88 9.67 0.52 28.43
C ARG A 88 10.43 -0.78 28.12
N LYS A 89 11.20 -0.82 27.02
CA LYS A 89 12.06 -1.96 26.69
C LYS A 89 13.15 -2.20 27.75
N LEU A 90 13.79 -1.15 28.25
CA LEU A 90 14.78 -1.27 29.35
C LEU A 90 14.17 -1.84 30.64
N ASP A 91 12.92 -1.48 30.92
CA ASP A 91 12.20 -1.83 32.14
C ASP A 91 11.66 -3.27 32.10
N HIS A 92 11.29 -3.78 30.91
CA HIS A 92 10.63 -5.07 30.75
C HIS A 92 11.46 -6.17 30.09
N ALA A 93 12.52 -5.85 29.34
CA ALA A 93 13.33 -6.87 28.67
C ALA A 93 14.35 -7.49 29.65
N SER A 94 14.16 -8.79 29.93
CA SER A 94 15.00 -9.57 30.85
C SER A 94 16.26 -10.15 30.21
N ASP A 95 16.36 -10.14 28.89
CA ASP A 95 17.39 -10.78 28.07
C ASP A 95 18.34 -9.80 27.36
N LEU A 96 18.24 -8.50 27.63
CA LEU A 96 19.15 -7.50 27.06
C LEU A 96 20.59 -7.71 27.55
N SER A 97 21.52 -7.85 26.60
CA SER A 97 22.96 -7.81 26.90
C SER A 97 23.36 -6.48 27.57
N PRO A 98 24.43 -6.45 28.38
CA PRO A 98 24.90 -5.21 29.01
C PRO A 98 25.20 -4.09 28.01
N ASP A 99 25.76 -4.45 26.84
CA ASP A 99 26.07 -3.48 25.79
C ASP A 99 24.80 -2.92 25.13
N ALA A 100 23.80 -3.77 24.85
CA ALA A 100 22.51 -3.31 24.31
C ALA A 100 21.80 -2.40 25.30
N ARG A 101 21.75 -2.79 26.58
CA ARG A 101 21.17 -1.97 27.66
C ARG A 101 21.83 -0.58 27.73
N LYS A 102 23.16 -0.52 27.67
CA LYS A 102 23.90 0.76 27.67
C LYS A 102 23.56 1.63 26.47
N LYS A 103 23.53 1.06 25.25
CA LYS A 103 23.19 1.80 24.02
C LYS A 103 21.79 2.40 24.08
N ILE A 104 20.81 1.60 24.52
CA ILE A 104 19.42 2.06 24.66
C ILE A 104 19.34 3.19 25.71
N GLN A 105 20.06 3.11 26.82
CA GLN A 105 20.12 4.20 27.81
C GLN A 105 20.70 5.51 27.25
N GLU A 106 21.77 5.43 26.47
CA GLU A 106 22.36 6.59 25.78
C GLU A 106 21.35 7.20 24.79
N ASP A 107 20.63 6.37 24.04
CA ASP A 107 19.64 6.80 23.06
C ASP A 107 18.41 7.44 23.72
N VAL A 108 17.92 6.88 24.84
CA VAL A 108 16.84 7.47 25.65
C VAL A 108 17.24 8.86 26.17
N ALA A 109 18.44 8.99 26.72
CA ALA A 109 18.94 10.28 27.22
C ALA A 109 19.05 11.30 26.09
N TRP A 110 19.55 10.89 24.93
CA TRP A 110 19.66 11.76 23.76
C TRP A 110 18.30 12.20 23.21
N LEU A 111 17.36 11.27 23.05
CA LEU A 111 16.00 11.56 22.57
C LEU A 111 15.26 12.52 23.51
N ASN A 112 15.36 12.34 24.82
CA ASN A 112 14.73 13.24 25.80
C ASN A 112 15.30 14.66 25.72
N ALA A 113 16.62 14.82 25.62
CA ALA A 113 17.24 16.13 25.49
C ALA A 113 16.94 16.79 24.13
N LYS A 114 16.94 16.01 23.03
CA LYS A 114 16.52 16.51 21.71
C LYS A 114 15.04 16.94 21.71
N GLY A 115 14.17 16.15 22.33
CA GLY A 115 12.75 16.46 22.50
C GLY A 115 12.48 17.67 23.42
N ALA A 116 13.47 18.08 24.21
CA ALA A 116 13.46 19.32 24.98
C ALA A 116 14.09 20.51 24.22
N GLY A 117 14.43 20.35 22.95
CA GLY A 117 15.05 21.39 22.12
C GLY A 117 16.55 21.61 22.37
N GLN A 118 17.22 20.71 23.09
CA GLN A 118 18.65 20.83 23.35
C GLN A 118 19.46 20.37 22.12
N GLN A 119 20.50 21.14 21.78
CA GLN A 119 21.46 20.75 20.73
C GLN A 119 22.55 19.89 21.34
N ILE A 120 22.31 18.57 21.38
CA ILE A 120 23.29 17.58 21.83
C ILE A 120 23.69 16.64 20.69
N PRO A 121 24.97 16.26 20.60
CA PRO A 121 25.43 15.31 19.57
C PRO A 121 24.79 13.94 19.79
N SER A 122 24.50 13.25 18.69
CA SER A 122 24.00 11.87 18.77
C SER A 122 25.05 10.94 19.38
N PRO A 123 24.65 9.97 20.22
CA PRO A 123 25.55 8.94 20.75
C PRO A 123 26.30 8.17 19.66
N ASP A 124 25.69 8.01 18.47
CA ASP A 124 26.34 7.50 17.27
C ASP A 124 26.24 8.53 16.12
N PRO A 125 27.29 9.34 15.90
CA PRO A 125 27.30 10.35 14.84
C PRO A 125 27.20 9.77 13.42
N LYS A 126 27.53 8.49 13.22
CA LYS A 126 27.43 7.83 11.91
C LYS A 126 26.03 7.30 11.65
N ASN A 127 25.27 7.03 12.72
CA ASN A 127 23.89 6.59 12.65
C ASN A 127 23.06 7.29 13.73
N SER A 128 22.64 8.53 13.46
CA SER A 128 21.82 9.30 14.40
C SER A 128 20.44 8.72 14.67
N GLN A 129 20.03 7.72 13.88
CA GLN A 129 18.77 6.98 14.00
C GLN A 129 18.97 5.56 14.54
N ARG A 130 20.13 5.25 15.15
CA ARG A 130 20.44 3.95 15.75
C ARG A 130 19.31 3.41 16.63
N TYR A 131 18.68 4.30 17.38
CA TYR A 131 17.58 3.98 18.29
C TYR A 131 16.39 3.28 17.62
N LEU A 132 16.15 3.49 16.32
CA LEU A 132 15.11 2.78 15.57
C LEU A 132 15.44 1.30 15.38
N LEU A 133 16.73 0.93 15.33
CA LEU A 133 17.15 -0.46 15.21
C LEU A 133 16.91 -1.25 16.50
N GLU A 134 16.76 -0.55 17.63
CA GLU A 134 16.44 -1.14 18.93
C GLU A 134 14.92 -1.26 19.13
N MET A 135 14.09 -0.85 18.16
CA MET A 135 12.63 -0.93 18.18
C MET A 135 12.11 -1.91 17.13
N THR A 136 11.04 -2.66 17.44
CA THR A 136 10.34 -3.48 16.43
C THR A 136 9.54 -2.59 15.48
N ASP A 137 9.13 -3.15 14.33
CA ASP A 137 8.30 -2.43 13.38
C ASP A 137 6.96 -2.00 14.01
N GLU A 138 6.37 -2.83 14.88
CA GLU A 138 5.14 -2.51 15.60
C GLU A 138 5.35 -1.37 16.60
N GLU A 139 6.47 -1.35 17.31
CA GLU A 139 6.85 -0.27 18.22
C GLU A 139 7.03 1.05 17.46
N GLN A 140 7.65 1.02 16.27
CA GLN A 140 7.80 2.20 15.41
C GLN A 140 6.45 2.69 14.84
N GLN A 141 5.55 1.78 14.49
CA GLN A 141 4.18 2.09 14.07
C GLN A 141 3.36 2.67 15.23
N GLU A 142 3.49 2.14 16.45
CA GLU A 142 2.83 2.66 17.65
C GLU A 142 3.24 4.12 17.91
N VAL A 143 4.55 4.42 17.84
CA VAL A 143 5.05 5.80 17.96
C VAL A 143 4.49 6.68 16.86
N SER A 144 4.55 6.25 15.60
CA SER A 144 4.09 7.06 14.46
C SER A 144 2.59 7.34 14.52
N GLY A 145 1.76 6.34 14.83
CA GLY A 145 0.32 6.50 14.96
C GLY A 145 -0.10 7.32 16.18
N THR A 146 0.64 7.20 17.29
CA THR A 146 0.40 8.00 18.50
C THR A 146 0.81 9.46 18.30
N TYR A 147 1.97 9.69 17.68
CA TYR A 147 2.43 11.02 17.30
C TYR A 147 1.45 11.70 16.35
N GLY A 148 1.00 11.00 15.30
CA GLY A 148 0.05 11.54 14.33
C GLY A 148 -1.24 12.04 15.00
N ARG A 149 -1.85 11.21 15.86
CA ARG A 149 -3.05 11.61 16.62
C ARG A 149 -2.79 12.80 17.54
N TYR A 150 -1.70 12.78 18.30
CA TYR A 150 -1.34 13.87 19.20
C TYR A 150 -1.10 15.18 18.44
N SER A 151 -0.32 15.14 17.36
CA SER A 151 -0.02 16.32 16.54
C SER A 151 -1.28 16.88 15.87
N SER A 152 -2.19 16.02 15.40
CA SER A 152 -3.47 16.45 14.85
C SER A 152 -4.35 17.10 15.92
N GLU A 153 -4.47 16.53 17.12
CA GLU A 153 -5.27 17.14 18.19
C GLU A 153 -4.69 18.50 18.63
N VAL A 154 -3.36 18.61 18.73
CA VAL A 154 -2.69 19.90 19.01
C VAL A 154 -3.03 20.89 17.90
N HIS A 155 -2.89 20.49 16.63
CA HIS A 155 -3.21 21.32 15.49
C HIS A 155 -4.67 21.80 15.51
N ASP A 156 -5.64 20.90 15.68
CA ASP A 156 -7.06 21.20 15.70
C ASP A 156 -7.42 22.19 16.83
N LYS A 157 -6.84 22.00 18.03
CA LYS A 157 -7.06 22.93 19.16
C LYS A 157 -6.40 24.28 18.94
N CYS A 158 -5.18 24.31 18.40
CA CYS A 158 -4.49 25.55 18.07
C CYS A 158 -5.21 26.31 16.95
N GLU A 159 -5.71 25.62 15.93
CA GLU A 159 -6.51 26.19 14.86
C GLU A 159 -7.85 26.71 15.39
N ALA A 160 -8.55 25.97 16.24
CA ALA A 160 -9.80 26.42 16.85
C ALA A 160 -9.62 27.69 17.71
N ARG A 161 -8.46 27.83 18.38
CA ARG A 161 -8.17 28.97 19.27
C ARG A 161 -7.61 30.18 18.55
N TYR A 162 -6.72 29.98 17.59
CA TYR A 162 -5.96 31.06 16.93
C TYR A 162 -6.33 31.24 15.46
N GLY A 163 -7.23 30.39 14.94
CA GLY A 163 -7.98 30.64 13.72
C GLY A 163 -7.33 30.21 12.41
N GLY A 164 -6.21 29.49 12.45
CA GLY A 164 -5.50 29.00 11.27
C GLY A 164 -5.23 30.09 10.22
N MET A 165 -4.97 29.71 8.97
CA MET A 165 -4.76 30.66 7.87
C MET A 165 -5.99 31.53 7.54
N SER A 166 -7.18 31.15 8.03
CA SER A 166 -8.47 31.74 7.63
C SER A 166 -8.92 32.93 8.49
N GLN A 167 -8.41 33.10 9.72
CA GLN A 167 -8.74 34.25 10.58
C GLN A 167 -7.72 35.40 10.54
N PHE A 168 -6.57 35.21 9.87
CA PHE A 168 -5.62 36.31 9.66
C PHE A 168 -6.16 37.46 8.78
N SER A 169 -7.33 37.26 8.18
CA SER A 169 -8.05 38.24 7.34
C SER A 169 -9.23 38.92 8.05
N ASP A 170 -9.57 38.56 9.30
CA ASP A 170 -10.61 39.28 10.07
C ASP A 170 -10.01 40.57 10.69
N PRO A 171 -10.38 41.77 10.20
CA PRO A 171 -9.85 43.03 10.71
C PRO A 171 -10.33 43.36 12.13
N SER A 172 -11.35 42.64 12.63
CA SER A 172 -12.04 42.96 13.88
C SER A 172 -11.44 42.29 15.12
N GLY A 173 -10.41 41.43 14.97
CA GLY A 173 -9.62 40.91 16.08
C GLY A 173 -10.44 40.18 17.15
N ARG A 174 -11.60 39.63 16.80
CA ARG A 174 -12.46 38.91 17.74
C ARG A 174 -11.76 37.62 18.17
N LEU A 175 -11.14 37.67 19.34
CA LEU A 175 -10.63 36.48 20.01
C LEU A 175 -11.80 35.50 20.20
N PRO A 176 -11.72 34.27 19.67
CA PRO A 176 -12.72 33.25 19.98
C PRO A 176 -12.75 32.99 21.50
N ALA A 177 -13.80 32.31 21.98
CA ALA A 177 -13.94 31.96 23.38
C ALA A 177 -12.68 31.24 23.92
N PRO A 178 -12.30 31.41 25.20
CA PRO A 178 -11.16 30.71 25.81
C PRO A 178 -11.36 29.20 25.68
N ILE A 179 -10.69 28.60 24.70
CA ILE A 179 -10.56 27.16 24.52
C ILE A 179 -9.24 26.76 25.18
N ASP A 180 -9.27 25.73 26.01
CA ASP A 180 -8.06 25.10 26.52
C ASP A 180 -7.35 24.39 25.35
N THR A 181 -6.18 24.90 25.00
CA THR A 181 -5.35 24.38 23.90
C THR A 181 -4.41 23.27 24.36
N HIS A 182 -4.42 22.92 25.64
CA HIS A 182 -3.57 21.85 26.16
C HIS A 182 -4.04 20.49 25.64
N VAL A 183 -3.10 19.72 25.09
CA VAL A 183 -3.29 18.30 24.76
C VAL A 183 -2.41 17.48 25.69
N PRO A 184 -2.98 16.55 26.48
CA PRO A 184 -2.18 15.68 27.33
C PRO A 184 -1.22 14.85 26.48
N PHE A 185 0.04 14.80 26.89
CA PHE A 185 1.04 14.03 26.18
C PHE A 185 0.77 12.52 26.34
N PRO A 186 0.83 11.71 25.28
CA PRO A 186 0.60 10.27 25.38
C PRO A 186 1.64 9.57 26.26
N ASP A 187 1.20 8.54 26.96
CA ASP A 187 2.02 7.73 27.86
C ASP A 187 2.19 6.31 27.31
N LEU A 188 3.18 6.14 26.42
CA LEU A 188 3.58 4.85 25.91
C LEU A 188 4.47 4.08 26.89
N LEU A 189 5.04 4.74 27.90
CA LEU A 189 5.93 4.08 28.87
C LEU A 189 5.17 2.99 29.64
N HIS A 190 3.93 3.26 30.02
CA HIS A 190 3.07 2.33 30.75
C HIS A 190 2.05 1.60 29.87
N ALA A 191 2.08 1.80 28.55
CA ALA A 191 1.21 1.11 27.62
C ALA A 191 1.63 -0.36 27.42
N THR A 192 0.66 -1.25 27.25
CA THR A 192 0.92 -2.64 26.86
C THR A 192 1.62 -2.67 25.50
N PRO A 193 2.77 -3.36 25.35
CA PRO A 193 3.45 -3.47 24.07
C PRO A 193 2.52 -4.01 22.96
N PRO A 194 2.62 -3.51 21.73
CA PRO A 194 1.85 -4.04 20.62
C PRO A 194 2.22 -5.51 20.38
N ALA A 195 1.21 -6.35 20.12
CA ALA A 195 1.44 -7.73 19.73
C ALA A 195 2.18 -7.75 18.37
N HIS A 196 3.22 -8.59 18.26
CA HIS A 196 3.90 -8.79 16.99
C HIS A 196 2.92 -9.30 15.94
N VAL A 197 2.89 -8.62 14.79
CA VAL A 197 2.08 -9.03 13.64
C VAL A 197 3.06 -9.38 12.53
N ALA A 198 3.18 -10.68 12.23
CA ALA A 198 4.07 -11.17 11.18
C ALA A 198 3.88 -10.34 9.91
N THR A 199 4.95 -9.74 9.43
CA THR A 199 4.95 -8.88 8.24
C THR A 199 4.56 -9.70 7.00
N ALA A 200 4.10 -9.03 5.94
CA ALA A 200 3.82 -9.71 4.67
C ALA A 200 5.04 -10.48 4.13
N ARG A 201 6.26 -10.03 4.44
CA ARG A 201 7.51 -10.70 4.07
C ARG A 201 7.74 -11.97 4.89
N GLU A 202 7.51 -11.93 6.20
CA GLU A 202 7.63 -13.11 7.08
C GLU A 202 6.55 -14.15 6.75
N GLN A 203 5.31 -13.70 6.53
CA GLN A 203 4.23 -14.56 6.06
C GLN A 203 4.56 -15.19 4.70
N HIS A 204 5.15 -14.41 3.78
CA HIS A 204 5.59 -14.94 2.50
C HIS A 204 6.74 -15.95 2.64
N SER A 205 7.74 -15.67 3.48
CA SER A 205 8.85 -16.59 3.73
C SER A 205 8.37 -17.91 4.33
N ALA A 206 7.55 -17.85 5.39
CA ALA A 206 6.95 -19.02 6.00
C ALA A 206 6.08 -19.81 4.99
N CYS A 207 5.39 -19.10 4.10
CA CYS A 207 4.62 -19.74 3.05
C CYS A 207 5.50 -20.46 2.03
N MET A 208 6.59 -19.82 1.57
CA MET A 208 7.53 -20.45 0.65
C MET A 208 8.17 -21.68 1.27
N GLU A 209 8.52 -21.63 2.56
CA GLU A 209 9.00 -22.80 3.29
C GLU A 209 7.96 -23.92 3.34
N ALA A 210 6.66 -23.60 3.52
CA ALA A 210 5.59 -24.60 3.49
C ALA A 210 5.44 -25.28 2.12
N THR A 211 5.91 -24.66 1.03
CA THR A 211 5.93 -25.30 -0.30
C THR A 211 7.13 -26.23 -0.51
N HIS A 212 8.16 -26.15 0.35
CA HIS A 212 9.32 -27.03 0.25
C HIS A 212 8.91 -28.49 0.53
N GLY A 213 9.49 -29.43 -0.21
CA GLY A 213 9.17 -30.86 -0.07
C GLY A 213 7.86 -31.33 -0.72
N VAL A 214 6.94 -30.43 -1.10
CA VAL A 214 5.66 -30.80 -1.76
C VAL A 214 5.89 -31.62 -3.03
N ARG A 215 6.86 -31.23 -3.86
CA ARG A 215 7.24 -31.99 -5.06
C ARG A 215 7.65 -33.43 -4.72
N TRP A 216 8.43 -33.61 -3.66
CA TRP A 216 8.93 -34.93 -3.26
C TRP A 216 7.84 -35.77 -2.63
N GLN A 217 6.93 -35.16 -1.87
CA GLN A 217 5.73 -35.83 -1.39
C GLN A 217 4.93 -36.44 -2.55
N ILE A 218 4.62 -35.62 -3.56
CA ILE A 218 3.82 -36.07 -4.72
C ILE A 218 4.57 -37.17 -5.48
N MET A 219 5.88 -37.00 -5.71
CA MET A 219 6.68 -38.01 -6.39
C MET A 219 6.67 -39.34 -5.65
N ALA A 220 6.83 -39.34 -4.32
CA ALA A 220 6.77 -40.56 -3.52
C ALA A 220 5.39 -41.22 -3.59
N GLU A 221 4.30 -40.45 -3.50
CA GLU A 221 2.93 -40.96 -3.61
C GLU A 221 2.63 -41.58 -5.00
N HIS A 222 3.15 -41.00 -6.08
CA HIS A 222 3.05 -41.59 -7.43
C HIS A 222 3.87 -42.88 -7.54
N MET A 223 5.09 -42.91 -7.00
CA MET A 223 5.93 -44.11 -7.01
C MET A 223 5.30 -45.24 -6.19
N GLU A 224 4.75 -44.95 -5.02
CA GLU A 224 4.04 -45.94 -4.19
C GLU A 224 2.82 -46.52 -4.90
N ARG A 225 2.00 -45.66 -5.54
CA ARG A 225 0.86 -46.12 -6.35
C ARG A 225 1.29 -47.02 -7.50
N LYS A 226 2.37 -46.67 -8.20
CA LYS A 226 2.88 -47.47 -9.33
C LYS A 226 3.49 -48.79 -8.89
N LEU A 227 4.19 -48.81 -7.75
CA LEU A 227 4.68 -50.05 -7.14
C LEU A 227 3.50 -50.97 -6.77
N ALA A 228 2.43 -50.42 -6.19
CA ALA A 228 1.23 -51.17 -5.83
C ALA A 228 0.49 -51.72 -7.06
N SER A 229 0.47 -50.99 -8.18
CA SER A 229 -0.18 -51.43 -9.42
C SER A 229 0.68 -52.38 -10.28
N THR A 230 1.93 -52.66 -9.89
CA THR A 230 2.85 -53.54 -10.64
C THR A 230 3.13 -54.84 -9.86
N PRO A 231 2.24 -55.85 -9.90
CA PRO A 231 2.33 -57.04 -9.04
C PRO A 231 3.46 -58.01 -9.41
N ASN A 232 3.96 -58.00 -10.65
CA ASN A 232 4.90 -59.02 -11.17
C ASN A 232 6.37 -58.56 -11.19
N LEU A 233 6.78 -57.69 -10.26
CA LEU A 233 8.18 -57.28 -10.12
C LEU A 233 9.03 -58.39 -9.49
N SER A 234 10.27 -58.54 -9.97
CA SER A 234 11.25 -59.40 -9.30
C SER A 234 11.51 -58.89 -7.87
N ALA A 235 11.93 -59.77 -6.96
CA ALA A 235 12.26 -59.37 -5.58
C ALA A 235 13.35 -58.30 -5.54
N GLN A 236 14.31 -58.37 -6.48
CA GLN A 236 15.38 -57.38 -6.61
C GLN A 236 14.85 -56.02 -7.07
N ASP A 237 13.96 -56.00 -8.07
CA ASP A 237 13.38 -54.75 -8.58
C ASP A 237 12.48 -54.10 -7.55
N ARG A 238 11.64 -54.88 -6.86
CA ARG A 238 10.79 -54.39 -5.77
C ARG A 238 11.62 -53.73 -4.67
N LYS A 239 12.71 -54.37 -4.24
CA LYS A 239 13.63 -53.77 -3.27
C LYS A 239 14.24 -52.45 -3.78
N ALA A 240 14.65 -52.40 -5.04
CA ALA A 240 15.20 -51.18 -5.64
C ALA A 240 14.15 -50.04 -5.73
N TRP A 241 12.88 -50.36 -5.95
CA TRP A 241 11.78 -49.40 -5.88
C TRP A 241 11.58 -48.85 -4.47
N GLU A 242 11.58 -49.73 -3.45
CA GLU A 242 11.43 -49.35 -2.05
C GLU A 242 12.58 -48.44 -1.58
N GLU A 243 13.82 -48.73 -1.99
CA GLU A 243 14.98 -47.86 -1.74
C GLU A 243 14.85 -46.50 -2.41
N ASP A 244 14.37 -46.44 -3.66
CA ASP A 244 14.14 -45.17 -4.37
C ASP A 244 13.04 -44.34 -3.67
N ILE A 245 11.94 -44.97 -3.26
CA ILE A 245 10.84 -44.32 -2.51
C ILE A 245 11.36 -43.77 -1.17
N ALA A 246 12.16 -44.55 -0.45
CA ALA A 246 12.69 -44.15 0.86
C ALA A 246 13.54 -42.88 0.77
N VAL A 247 14.38 -42.74 -0.25
CA VAL A 247 15.18 -41.52 -0.45
C VAL A 247 14.28 -40.32 -0.80
N VAL A 248 13.26 -40.50 -1.64
CA VAL A 248 12.32 -39.41 -1.97
C VAL A 248 11.52 -38.98 -0.74
N ARG A 249 11.10 -39.93 0.11
CA ARG A 249 10.45 -39.64 1.40
C ARG A 249 11.38 -38.93 2.38
N ALA A 250 12.66 -39.28 2.42
CA ALA A 250 13.65 -38.56 3.23
C ALA A 250 13.81 -37.10 2.75
N ALA A 251 13.84 -36.87 1.43
CA ALA A 251 13.90 -35.52 0.85
C ALA A 251 12.62 -34.71 1.09
N GLN A 252 11.45 -35.35 1.10
CA GLN A 252 10.20 -34.74 1.56
C GLN A 252 10.34 -34.30 3.03
N ALA A 253 10.71 -35.22 3.92
CA ALA A 253 10.76 -34.97 5.37
C ALA A 253 11.74 -33.85 5.74
N SER A 254 12.84 -33.71 4.99
CA SER A 254 13.82 -32.65 5.20
C SER A 254 13.46 -31.32 4.53
N GLY A 255 12.34 -31.22 3.81
CA GLY A 255 11.98 -30.04 3.01
C GLY A 255 13.03 -29.73 1.93
N ALA A 256 13.68 -30.74 1.36
CA ALA A 256 14.78 -30.51 0.42
C ALA A 256 14.29 -29.75 -0.82
N THR A 257 15.01 -28.71 -1.23
CA THR A 257 14.77 -28.01 -2.51
C THR A 257 15.55 -28.64 -3.66
N LYS A 258 16.58 -29.44 -3.33
CA LYS A 258 17.44 -30.15 -4.27
C LYS A 258 16.93 -31.58 -4.51
N ALA A 259 17.33 -32.13 -5.65
CA ALA A 259 17.05 -33.51 -6.02
C ALA A 259 17.62 -34.49 -4.98
N PRO A 260 16.84 -35.49 -4.51
CA PRO A 260 17.35 -36.56 -3.68
C PRO A 260 18.50 -37.31 -4.39
N GLN A 261 19.51 -37.75 -3.63
CA GLN A 261 20.58 -38.58 -4.17
C GLN A 261 20.11 -40.03 -4.29
N SER A 262 20.06 -40.56 -5.52
CA SER A 262 19.70 -41.97 -5.71
C SER A 262 20.67 -42.91 -4.96
N PRO A 263 20.17 -44.03 -4.41
CA PRO A 263 21.01 -45.10 -3.89
C PRO A 263 21.94 -45.74 -4.94
N ASP A 264 21.62 -45.55 -6.23
CA ASP A 264 22.43 -46.05 -7.34
C ASP A 264 23.41 -44.98 -7.85
N PRO A 265 24.72 -45.08 -7.55
CA PRO A 265 25.70 -44.10 -8.01
C PRO A 265 25.89 -44.11 -9.54
N LYS A 266 25.47 -45.18 -10.24
CA LYS A 266 25.53 -45.25 -11.70
C LYS A 266 24.31 -44.62 -12.37
N ASN A 267 23.20 -44.47 -11.62
CA ASN A 267 21.99 -43.82 -12.09
C ASN A 267 21.48 -42.82 -11.04
N PRO A 268 22.05 -41.61 -10.96
CA PRO A 268 21.75 -40.64 -9.92
C PRO A 268 20.28 -40.18 -9.90
N MET A 269 19.52 -40.44 -10.97
CA MET A 269 18.11 -40.08 -11.12
C MET A 269 17.21 -41.32 -11.29
N ARG A 270 17.63 -42.50 -10.81
CA ARG A 270 16.89 -43.76 -10.95
C ARG A 270 15.43 -43.64 -10.51
N TYR A 271 15.18 -42.95 -9.40
CA TYR A 271 13.85 -42.70 -8.86
C TYR A 271 12.93 -41.94 -9.85
N MET A 272 13.47 -41.03 -10.67
CA MET A 272 12.67 -40.32 -11.71
C MET A 272 12.29 -41.25 -12.86
N THR A 273 13.11 -42.25 -13.17
CA THR A 273 12.84 -43.21 -14.27
C THR A 273 11.78 -44.25 -13.91
N ARG A 274 11.37 -44.32 -12.63
CA ARG A 274 10.28 -45.19 -12.17
C ARG A 274 8.92 -44.73 -12.68
N LEU A 275 8.77 -43.43 -12.89
CA LEU A 275 7.58 -42.79 -13.41
C LEU A 275 7.73 -42.61 -14.92
N ASP A 276 6.74 -43.07 -15.68
CA ASP A 276 6.75 -42.87 -17.13
C ASP A 276 6.30 -41.45 -17.51
N ALA A 277 6.27 -41.13 -18.79
CA ALA A 277 5.91 -39.79 -19.26
C ALA A 277 4.51 -39.37 -18.82
N ASN A 278 3.55 -40.29 -18.74
CA ASN A 278 2.19 -39.99 -18.31
C ASN A 278 2.14 -39.70 -16.80
N ASP A 279 2.85 -40.50 -16.00
CA ASP A 279 2.99 -40.25 -14.56
C ASP A 279 3.67 -38.90 -14.28
N GLN A 280 4.70 -38.55 -15.05
CA GLN A 280 5.40 -37.28 -14.88
C GLN A 280 4.51 -36.07 -15.22
N ILE A 281 3.65 -36.19 -16.25
CA ILE A 281 2.65 -35.17 -16.57
C ILE A 281 1.62 -35.05 -15.44
N ALA A 282 1.08 -36.17 -14.95
CA ALA A 282 0.13 -36.20 -13.85
C ALA A 282 0.72 -35.60 -12.56
N MET A 283 1.96 -35.96 -12.24
CA MET A 283 2.73 -35.40 -11.13
C MET A 283 2.91 -33.88 -11.28
N SER A 284 3.22 -33.39 -12.49
CA SER A 284 3.39 -31.95 -12.72
C SER A 284 2.08 -31.17 -12.54
N GLN A 285 0.95 -31.74 -12.98
CA GLN A 285 -0.38 -31.15 -12.77
C GLN A 285 -0.73 -31.10 -11.28
N GLU A 286 -0.51 -32.22 -10.57
CA GLU A 286 -0.74 -32.31 -9.13
C GLU A 286 0.18 -31.38 -8.33
N GLN A 287 1.43 -31.22 -8.76
CA GLN A 287 2.37 -30.27 -8.15
C GLN A 287 1.86 -28.84 -8.25
N MET A 288 1.36 -28.41 -9.41
CA MET A 288 0.78 -27.07 -9.55
C MET A 288 -0.45 -26.90 -8.65
N ALA A 289 -1.33 -27.90 -8.59
CA ALA A 289 -2.54 -27.84 -7.76
C ALA A 289 -2.21 -27.76 -6.26
N ARG A 290 -1.37 -28.67 -5.74
CA ARG A 290 -0.99 -28.68 -4.32
C ARG A 290 -0.16 -27.46 -3.93
N THR A 291 0.74 -26.99 -4.79
CA THR A 291 1.50 -25.76 -4.51
C THR A 291 0.56 -24.55 -4.43
N GLN A 292 -0.43 -24.45 -5.32
CA GLN A 292 -1.43 -23.39 -5.25
C GLN A 292 -2.30 -23.49 -4.00
N GLN A 293 -2.61 -24.70 -3.54
CA GLN A 293 -3.35 -24.92 -2.30
C GLN A 293 -2.55 -24.48 -1.07
N VAL A 294 -1.26 -24.85 -0.99
CA VAL A 294 -0.37 -24.39 0.09
C VAL A 294 -0.27 -22.86 0.07
N MET A 295 -0.07 -22.26 -1.11
CA MET A 295 -0.06 -20.80 -1.25
C MET A 295 -1.40 -20.15 -0.85
N ALA A 296 -2.53 -20.82 -1.10
CA ALA A 296 -3.85 -20.35 -0.70
C ALA A 296 -4.09 -20.48 0.80
N SER A 297 -3.63 -21.56 1.45
CA SER A 297 -3.74 -21.73 2.91
C SER A 297 -2.88 -20.72 3.66
N CYS A 298 -1.71 -20.34 3.12
CA CYS A 298 -0.91 -19.26 3.67
C CYS A 298 -1.63 -17.91 3.64
N ARG A 299 -2.39 -17.63 2.56
CA ARG A 299 -3.13 -16.37 2.41
C ARG A 299 -4.26 -16.22 3.44
N ASN A 300 -4.69 -17.34 4.03
CA ASN A 300 -5.74 -17.40 5.04
C ASN A 300 -5.21 -17.69 6.46
N GLY A 301 -3.87 -17.69 6.66
CA GLY A 301 -3.26 -17.86 7.98
C GLY A 301 -3.31 -19.27 8.59
N GLY A 302 -3.49 -20.33 7.78
CA GLY A 302 -3.62 -21.72 8.27
C GLY A 302 -2.35 -22.59 8.08
N ALA A 303 -2.00 -23.38 9.10
CA ALA A 303 -0.96 -24.42 9.06
C ALA A 303 -1.27 -25.56 8.05
N PRO A 304 -0.27 -26.32 7.55
CA PRO A 304 -0.47 -27.33 6.50
C PRO A 304 -1.25 -28.58 6.99
N GLN A 305 -2.23 -29.05 6.22
CA GLN A 305 -3.26 -30.03 6.64
C GLN A 305 -3.24 -31.37 5.85
N THR A 306 -3.72 -32.45 6.49
CA THR A 306 -3.64 -33.89 6.15
C THR A 306 -4.63 -34.40 5.09
N ALA A 307 -4.54 -35.71 4.78
CA ALA A 307 -5.11 -36.43 3.64
C ALA A 307 -6.63 -36.34 3.37
N GLU A 308 -7.48 -35.99 4.35
CA GLU A 308 -8.91 -35.69 4.11
C GLU A 308 -9.09 -34.44 3.23
N SER A 309 -8.12 -33.53 3.23
CA SER A 309 -8.11 -32.34 2.38
C SER A 309 -7.90 -32.67 0.89
N SER A 310 -7.45 -33.88 0.54
CA SER A 310 -7.23 -34.27 -0.87
C SER A 310 -8.55 -34.48 -1.63
N ALA A 311 -9.60 -34.95 -0.96
CA ALA A 311 -10.93 -35.09 -1.56
C ALA A 311 -11.60 -33.72 -1.75
N GLN A 312 -11.49 -32.86 -0.74
CA GLN A 312 -11.90 -31.45 -0.86
C GLN A 312 -11.02 -30.66 -1.86
N ALA A 313 -9.75 -31.04 -2.02
CA ALA A 313 -8.84 -30.44 -3.00
C ALA A 313 -9.22 -30.81 -4.44
N ALA A 314 -9.71 -32.02 -4.70
CA ALA A 314 -10.23 -32.38 -6.02
C ALA A 314 -11.49 -31.58 -6.38
N GLU A 315 -12.38 -31.37 -5.40
CA GLU A 315 -13.61 -30.59 -5.58
C GLU A 315 -13.32 -29.08 -5.70
N LEU A 316 -12.39 -28.56 -4.91
CA LEU A 316 -11.97 -27.16 -4.96
C LEU A 316 -11.11 -26.86 -6.19
N ALA A 317 -10.28 -27.81 -6.65
CA ALA A 317 -9.56 -27.72 -7.92
C ALA A 317 -10.54 -27.71 -9.10
N ALA A 318 -11.57 -28.56 -9.09
CA ALA A 318 -12.64 -28.51 -10.10
C ALA A 318 -13.37 -27.15 -10.09
N MET A 319 -13.65 -26.57 -8.92
CA MET A 319 -14.21 -25.22 -8.81
C MET A 319 -13.24 -24.11 -9.28
N HIS A 320 -11.95 -24.23 -9.00
CA HIS A 320 -10.94 -23.26 -9.44
C HIS A 320 -10.62 -23.38 -10.93
N ASP A 321 -10.70 -24.56 -11.50
CA ASP A 321 -10.58 -24.80 -12.93
C ASP A 321 -11.82 -24.32 -13.68
N ALA A 322 -13.02 -24.47 -13.10
CA ALA A 322 -14.23 -23.82 -13.60
C ALA A 322 -14.10 -22.27 -13.55
N ARG A 323 -13.57 -21.72 -12.45
CA ARG A 323 -13.30 -20.28 -12.31
C ARG A 323 -12.19 -19.78 -13.23
N ARG A 324 -11.13 -20.57 -13.47
CA ARG A 324 -10.05 -20.24 -14.42
C ARG A 324 -10.51 -20.37 -15.86
N ALA A 325 -11.35 -21.34 -16.19
CA ALA A 325 -11.99 -21.43 -17.50
C ALA A 325 -12.90 -20.22 -17.77
N GLN A 326 -13.58 -19.69 -16.74
CA GLN A 326 -14.31 -18.41 -16.83
C GLN A 326 -13.38 -17.18 -16.93
N ARG A 327 -12.24 -17.18 -16.23
CA ARG A 327 -11.30 -16.04 -16.18
C ARG A 327 -10.36 -15.95 -17.40
N ASN A 328 -10.06 -17.09 -18.00
CA ASN A 328 -9.27 -17.23 -19.23
C ASN A 328 -10.16 -17.37 -20.48
N ALA A 329 -11.49 -17.35 -20.32
CA ALA A 329 -12.35 -17.00 -21.44
C ALA A 329 -11.89 -15.61 -21.92
N PRO A 330 -11.65 -15.40 -23.23
CA PRO A 330 -11.41 -14.07 -23.74
C PRO A 330 -12.51 -13.15 -23.20
N PRO A 331 -12.20 -11.95 -22.68
CA PRO A 331 -13.20 -11.06 -22.13
C PRO A 331 -14.32 -10.98 -23.16
N ALA A 332 -15.54 -11.29 -22.73
CA ALA A 332 -16.72 -11.12 -23.56
C ALA A 332 -16.75 -9.63 -23.94
N ASP A 333 -16.24 -9.37 -25.13
CA ASP A 333 -16.27 -8.10 -25.82
C ASP A 333 -15.51 -6.91 -25.16
N ALA A 334 -14.18 -7.01 -25.08
CA ALA A 334 -13.32 -5.84 -24.80
C ALA A 334 -13.56 -4.67 -25.77
N ALA A 335 -14.08 -4.93 -26.98
CA ALA A 335 -14.46 -3.88 -27.92
C ALA A 335 -15.73 -3.15 -27.47
N ALA A 336 -16.75 -3.85 -26.95
CA ALA A 336 -17.94 -3.23 -26.37
C ALA A 336 -17.63 -2.40 -25.13
N ALA A 337 -16.74 -2.87 -24.24
CA ALA A 337 -16.33 -2.07 -23.08
C ALA A 337 -15.60 -0.78 -23.51
N ASN A 338 -14.71 -0.87 -24.50
CA ASN A 338 -14.05 0.30 -25.07
C ASN A 338 -15.03 1.25 -25.76
N ALA A 339 -16.00 0.73 -26.52
CA ALA A 339 -17.02 1.51 -27.19
C ALA A 339 -17.94 2.24 -26.20
N ALA A 340 -18.36 1.56 -25.13
CA ALA A 340 -19.17 2.14 -24.07
C ALA A 340 -18.41 3.23 -23.30
N ALA A 341 -17.13 3.00 -23.00
CA ALA A 341 -16.25 4.00 -22.39
C ALA A 341 -16.06 5.22 -23.31
N GLN A 342 -15.88 5.01 -24.62
CA GLN A 342 -15.73 6.11 -25.58
C GLN A 342 -17.01 6.93 -25.71
N ALA A 343 -18.16 6.28 -25.88
CA ALA A 343 -19.46 6.97 -25.99
C ALA A 343 -19.77 7.82 -24.75
N TRP A 344 -19.35 7.36 -23.56
CA TRP A 344 -19.47 8.15 -22.33
C TRP A 344 -18.58 9.38 -22.35
N MET A 345 -17.31 9.24 -22.73
CA MET A 345 -16.37 10.36 -22.82
C MET A 345 -16.81 11.41 -23.84
N ASP A 346 -17.39 10.98 -24.96
CA ASP A 346 -17.93 11.86 -26.00
C ASP A 346 -19.17 12.62 -25.52
N ALA A 347 -20.02 11.97 -24.69
CA ALA A 347 -21.20 12.60 -24.09
C ALA A 347 -20.88 13.55 -22.93
N HIS A 348 -19.68 13.45 -22.34
CA HIS A 348 -19.20 14.29 -21.24
C HIS A 348 -17.91 15.01 -21.65
N PRO A 349 -17.98 15.92 -22.64
CA PRO A 349 -16.82 16.67 -23.09
C PRO A 349 -16.33 17.59 -21.97
N PHE A 350 -15.01 17.73 -21.85
CA PHE A 350 -14.41 18.68 -20.93
C PHE A 350 -13.72 19.80 -21.70
N THR A 351 -14.04 21.03 -21.31
CA THR A 351 -13.40 22.22 -21.86
C THR A 351 -12.51 22.79 -20.76
N PRO A 352 -11.17 22.68 -20.86
CA PRO A 352 -10.29 23.25 -19.85
C PRO A 352 -10.53 24.76 -19.73
N HIS A 353 -10.68 25.24 -18.50
CA HIS A 353 -10.69 26.67 -18.24
C HIS A 353 -9.31 27.25 -18.58
N LYS A 354 -9.29 28.21 -19.50
CA LYS A 354 -8.07 28.98 -19.82
C LYS A 354 -7.83 29.97 -18.69
N TYR A 355 -6.69 29.86 -18.01
CA TYR A 355 -6.27 30.84 -17.03
C TYR A 355 -5.61 32.03 -17.72
N LEU A 356 -5.92 33.25 -17.27
CA LEU A 356 -5.11 34.41 -17.60
C LEU A 356 -3.79 34.30 -16.83
N ALA A 357 -2.67 34.37 -17.56
CA ALA A 357 -1.34 34.29 -16.97
C ALA A 357 -1.19 35.35 -15.85
N GLY A 358 -0.88 34.90 -14.63
CA GLY A 358 -0.53 35.76 -13.49
C GLY A 358 -1.64 36.06 -12.47
N SER A 359 -2.83 35.47 -12.56
CA SER A 359 -3.94 35.79 -11.63
C SER A 359 -4.29 34.72 -10.58
N ALA A 360 -3.55 33.62 -10.49
CA ALA A 360 -3.90 32.52 -9.57
C ALA A 360 -2.84 32.34 -8.47
N THR A 361 -3.30 32.34 -7.22
CA THR A 361 -2.50 31.86 -6.08
C THR A 361 -2.37 30.32 -6.14
N GLN A 362 -1.42 29.72 -5.42
CA GLN A 362 -1.29 28.25 -5.35
C GLN A 362 -2.56 27.57 -4.79
N ALA A 363 -3.32 28.28 -3.95
CA ALA A 363 -4.64 27.85 -3.47
C ALA A 363 -5.70 27.91 -4.56
N ASP A 364 -5.74 28.97 -5.40
CA ASP A 364 -6.60 28.99 -6.60
C ASP A 364 -6.24 27.86 -7.58
N TYR A 365 -4.97 27.48 -7.67
CA TYR A 365 -4.54 26.38 -8.52
C TYR A 365 -5.05 25.03 -7.99
N LEU A 366 -5.13 24.79 -6.68
CA LEU A 366 -5.65 23.53 -6.14
C LEU A 366 -7.18 23.48 -6.10
N GLU A 367 -7.84 24.60 -5.82
CA GLU A 367 -9.30 24.69 -5.74
C GLU A 367 -9.96 24.85 -7.11
N LYS A 368 -9.25 25.44 -8.10
CA LYS A 368 -9.78 25.71 -9.44
C LYS A 368 -9.02 25.01 -10.56
N SER A 369 -7.85 24.40 -10.36
CA SER A 369 -7.25 23.60 -11.45
C SER A 369 -8.30 22.60 -11.90
N GLY A 370 -8.63 22.61 -13.18
CA GLY A 370 -9.63 21.73 -13.76
C GLY A 370 -9.25 20.24 -13.66
N THR A 371 -8.32 19.85 -12.78
CA THR A 371 -7.99 18.48 -12.42
C THR A 371 -9.17 17.81 -11.71
N LEU A 372 -9.76 18.44 -10.67
CA LEU A 372 -10.97 17.92 -10.01
C LEU A 372 -12.16 17.87 -10.98
N GLU A 373 -12.40 18.94 -11.74
CA GLU A 373 -13.46 18.99 -12.75
C GLU A 373 -13.22 18.01 -13.92
N CYS A 374 -11.97 17.68 -14.24
CA CYS A 374 -11.63 16.68 -15.25
C CYS A 374 -11.93 15.26 -14.75
N PHE A 375 -11.67 14.96 -13.46
CA PHE A 375 -12.05 13.69 -12.86
C PHE A 375 -13.56 13.52 -12.70
N ASP A 376 -14.31 14.62 -12.62
CA ASP A 376 -15.78 14.60 -12.56
C ASP A 376 -16.44 13.98 -13.80
N ARG A 377 -15.73 13.89 -14.92
CA ARG A 377 -16.20 13.19 -16.13
C ARG A 377 -16.36 11.69 -15.95
N ALA A 378 -15.66 11.09 -14.98
CA ALA A 378 -15.82 9.67 -14.69
C ALA A 378 -17.03 9.39 -13.78
N LYS A 379 -17.51 10.41 -13.04
CA LYS A 379 -18.55 10.25 -12.02
C LYS A 379 -19.84 9.70 -12.61
N GLY A 380 -20.36 8.64 -12.00
CA GLY A 380 -21.64 8.05 -12.39
C GLY A 380 -21.56 7.12 -13.60
N PHE A 381 -20.39 6.94 -14.22
CA PHE A 381 -20.23 5.99 -15.33
C PHE A 381 -20.49 4.54 -14.89
N ARG A 382 -19.95 4.14 -13.74
CA ARG A 382 -20.20 2.81 -13.16
C ARG A 382 -21.68 2.60 -12.90
N ALA A 383 -22.34 3.62 -12.34
CA ALA A 383 -23.76 3.59 -12.06
C ALA A 383 -24.61 3.42 -13.34
N LYS A 384 -24.26 4.13 -14.42
CA LYS A 384 -24.87 3.94 -15.74
C LYS A 384 -24.70 2.50 -16.24
N GLN A 385 -23.49 1.94 -16.18
CA GLN A 385 -23.23 0.59 -16.67
C GLN A 385 -24.06 -0.45 -15.93
N ILE A 386 -24.15 -0.35 -14.60
CA ILE A 386 -24.98 -1.23 -13.79
C ILE A 386 -26.46 -1.06 -14.17
N ALA A 387 -26.95 0.17 -14.28
CA ALA A 387 -28.33 0.44 -14.67
C ALA A 387 -28.67 -0.13 -16.06
N ASP A 388 -27.79 0.02 -17.05
CA ASP A 388 -27.98 -0.50 -18.41
C ASP A 388 -28.07 -2.03 -18.41
N LYS A 389 -27.19 -2.72 -17.67
CA LYS A 389 -27.21 -4.19 -17.57
C LYS A 389 -28.47 -4.70 -16.86
N LEU A 390 -28.89 -4.03 -15.78
CA LEU A 390 -30.14 -4.38 -15.09
C LEU A 390 -31.36 -4.11 -15.98
N THR A 391 -31.38 -3.01 -16.73
CA THR A 391 -32.44 -2.72 -17.73
C THR A 391 -32.50 -3.81 -18.80
N ALA A 392 -31.37 -4.26 -19.32
CA ALA A 392 -31.33 -5.34 -20.30
C ALA A 392 -31.92 -6.64 -19.71
N LYS A 393 -31.53 -7.03 -18.48
CA LYS A 393 -32.09 -8.21 -17.80
C LYS A 393 -33.57 -8.12 -17.54
N ARG A 394 -34.06 -6.94 -17.18
CA ARG A 394 -35.48 -6.70 -16.93
C ARG A 394 -36.36 -7.12 -18.11
N THR A 395 -35.89 -6.93 -19.34
CA THR A 395 -36.66 -7.29 -20.56
C THR A 395 -36.94 -8.79 -20.66
N THR A 396 -36.05 -9.63 -20.13
CA THR A 396 -36.15 -11.09 -20.18
C THR A 396 -36.50 -11.74 -18.84
N ALA A 397 -36.54 -10.97 -17.74
CA ALA A 397 -36.78 -11.49 -16.39
C ALA A 397 -38.24 -11.92 -16.17
N PRO A 398 -38.49 -12.95 -15.33
CA PRO A 398 -39.82 -13.32 -14.85
C PRO A 398 -40.52 -12.17 -14.12
N ALA A 399 -41.85 -12.16 -14.12
CA ALA A 399 -42.66 -11.08 -13.53
C ALA A 399 -42.29 -10.79 -12.05
N GLU A 400 -42.00 -11.84 -11.28
CA GLU A 400 -41.63 -11.76 -9.86
C GLU A 400 -40.30 -11.00 -9.63
N GLN A 401 -39.35 -11.10 -10.56
CA GLN A 401 -38.03 -10.43 -10.47
C GLN A 401 -38.06 -9.01 -11.04
N ARG A 402 -39.06 -8.65 -11.84
CA ARG A 402 -39.13 -7.33 -12.49
C ARG A 402 -39.27 -6.18 -11.50
N SER A 403 -40.05 -6.37 -10.43
CA SER A 403 -40.23 -5.35 -9.38
C SER A 403 -38.91 -5.05 -8.66
N GLN A 404 -38.13 -6.09 -8.34
CA GLN A 404 -36.82 -5.95 -7.72
C GLN A 404 -35.82 -5.26 -8.67
N LEU A 405 -35.82 -5.65 -9.96
CA LEU A 405 -35.01 -5.00 -10.98
C LEU A 405 -35.39 -3.53 -11.18
N ASP A 406 -36.68 -3.20 -11.17
CA ASP A 406 -37.16 -1.82 -11.30
C ASP A 406 -36.68 -0.92 -10.16
N GLY A 407 -36.70 -1.43 -8.93
CA GLY A 407 -36.15 -0.72 -7.76
C GLY A 407 -34.66 -0.42 -7.94
N TRP A 408 -33.88 -1.43 -8.31
CA TRP A 408 -32.43 -1.27 -8.50
C TRP A 408 -32.07 -0.41 -9.73
N ILE A 409 -32.80 -0.53 -10.83
CA ILE A 409 -32.62 0.34 -12.00
C ILE A 409 -32.86 1.80 -11.59
N GLY A 410 -33.95 2.09 -10.87
CA GLY A 410 -34.23 3.43 -10.37
C GLY A 410 -33.11 3.99 -9.49
N ALA A 411 -32.62 3.18 -8.54
CA ALA A 411 -31.54 3.55 -7.63
C ALA A 411 -30.22 3.85 -8.36
N TRP A 412 -29.81 2.99 -9.30
CA TRP A 412 -28.59 3.19 -10.09
C TRP A 412 -28.70 4.35 -11.09
N ARG A 413 -29.89 4.63 -11.65
CA ARG A 413 -30.12 5.83 -12.45
C ARG A 413 -30.10 7.12 -11.62
N ALA A 414 -30.51 7.06 -10.36
CA ALA A 414 -30.38 8.20 -9.45
C ALA A 414 -28.90 8.48 -9.14
N ALA A 415 -28.12 7.43 -8.86
CA ALA A 415 -26.67 7.53 -8.65
C ALA A 415 -25.94 8.06 -9.88
N GLU A 416 -26.28 7.60 -11.08
CA GLU A 416 -25.78 8.12 -12.36
C GLU A 416 -26.00 9.64 -12.44
N LYS A 417 -27.22 10.12 -12.18
CA LYS A 417 -27.56 11.54 -12.26
C LYS A 417 -26.86 12.40 -11.20
N SER A 418 -26.58 11.85 -10.03
CA SER A 418 -25.88 12.56 -8.96
C SER A 418 -24.35 12.46 -9.05
N GLY A 419 -23.82 11.70 -10.01
CA GLY A 419 -22.39 11.38 -10.09
C GLY A 419 -21.88 10.50 -8.95
N ALA A 420 -22.77 9.72 -8.31
CA ALA A 420 -22.38 8.78 -7.26
C ALA A 420 -21.94 7.44 -7.87
N GLU A 421 -20.90 6.84 -7.30
CA GLU A 421 -20.38 5.53 -7.72
C GLU A 421 -21.15 4.35 -7.11
N GLU A 422 -22.03 4.63 -6.15
CA GLU A 422 -22.86 3.65 -5.45
C GLU A 422 -24.31 4.15 -5.36
N ALA A 423 -25.25 3.22 -5.56
CA ALA A 423 -26.66 3.50 -5.43
C ALA A 423 -27.14 3.33 -3.99
N THR A 424 -28.01 4.24 -3.55
CA THR A 424 -28.78 4.04 -2.32
C THR A 424 -29.72 2.84 -2.51
N PRO A 425 -29.63 1.79 -1.67
CA PRO A 425 -30.41 0.58 -1.89
C PRO A 425 -31.91 0.82 -1.83
N PRO A 426 -32.73 0.13 -2.67
CA PRO A 426 -34.17 0.12 -2.51
C PRO A 426 -34.57 -0.38 -1.11
N ALA A 427 -35.68 0.12 -0.59
CA ALA A 427 -36.17 -0.27 0.74
C ALA A 427 -36.29 -1.80 0.87
N GLY A 428 -35.69 -2.35 1.93
CA GLY A 428 -35.67 -3.79 2.18
C GLY A 428 -34.61 -4.58 1.41
N SER A 429 -33.71 -3.92 0.67
CA SER A 429 -32.53 -4.55 0.04
C SER A 429 -31.23 -4.11 0.72
N GLY A 430 -30.24 -5.00 0.77
CA GLY A 430 -28.88 -4.71 1.17
C GLY A 430 -28.08 -3.99 0.06
N ALA A 431 -26.97 -3.35 0.44
CA ALA A 431 -26.13 -2.57 -0.49
C ALA A 431 -25.54 -3.38 -1.65
N GLN A 432 -25.49 -4.70 -1.54
CA GLN A 432 -24.89 -5.59 -2.53
C GLN A 432 -25.89 -6.54 -3.20
N ASP A 433 -27.18 -6.46 -2.88
CA ASP A 433 -28.15 -7.44 -3.40
C ASP A 433 -28.28 -7.39 -4.93
N TYR A 434 -27.96 -6.24 -5.54
CA TYR A 434 -27.91 -6.09 -7.00
C TYR A 434 -26.85 -6.99 -7.66
N LEU A 435 -25.80 -7.42 -6.93
CA LEU A 435 -24.76 -8.29 -7.48
C LEU A 435 -25.32 -9.67 -7.83
N HIS A 436 -26.30 -10.18 -7.09
CA HIS A 436 -26.98 -11.43 -7.42
C HIS A 436 -27.84 -11.31 -8.69
N LEU A 437 -28.21 -10.09 -9.07
CA LEU A 437 -28.94 -9.81 -10.31
C LEU A 437 -28.01 -9.75 -11.52
N LEU A 438 -26.68 -9.68 -11.33
CA LEU A 438 -25.67 -9.63 -12.39
C LEU A 438 -24.89 -10.95 -12.48
N SER A 439 -24.67 -11.44 -13.69
CA SER A 439 -23.75 -12.56 -13.91
C SER A 439 -22.30 -12.15 -13.66
N GLY A 440 -21.42 -13.12 -13.37
CA GLY A 440 -19.99 -12.85 -13.19
C GLY A 440 -19.36 -12.17 -14.41
N THR A 441 -19.79 -12.54 -15.62
CA THR A 441 -19.34 -11.91 -16.86
C THR A 441 -19.74 -10.44 -16.94
N GLU A 442 -20.98 -10.09 -16.60
CA GLU A 442 -21.44 -8.70 -16.62
C GLU A 442 -20.72 -7.85 -15.56
N GLN A 443 -20.46 -8.40 -14.37
CA GLN A 443 -19.67 -7.71 -13.35
C GLN A 443 -18.24 -7.45 -13.83
N GLN A 444 -17.62 -8.41 -14.53
CA GLN A 444 -16.29 -8.25 -15.12
C GLN A 444 -16.28 -7.19 -16.23
N GLU A 445 -17.30 -7.17 -17.10
CA GLU A 445 -17.46 -6.15 -18.15
C GLU A 445 -17.58 -4.74 -17.56
N ILE A 446 -18.42 -4.58 -16.51
CA ILE A 446 -18.59 -3.29 -15.81
C ILE A 446 -17.25 -2.82 -15.23
N ASN A 447 -16.52 -3.70 -14.53
CA ASN A 447 -15.24 -3.37 -13.93
C ASN A 447 -14.18 -2.98 -14.99
N MET A 448 -14.15 -3.71 -16.11
CA MET A 448 -13.25 -3.42 -17.22
C MET A 448 -13.57 -2.08 -17.87
N ALA A 449 -14.83 -1.81 -18.20
CA ALA A 449 -15.28 -0.54 -18.75
C ALA A 449 -14.94 0.63 -17.81
N ASN A 450 -15.18 0.46 -16.51
CA ASN A 450 -14.90 1.49 -15.51
C ASN A 450 -13.40 1.81 -15.44
N SER A 451 -12.56 0.77 -15.45
CA SER A 451 -11.10 0.96 -15.49
C SER A 451 -10.64 1.69 -16.76
N ILE A 452 -11.27 1.44 -17.91
CA ILE A 452 -10.93 2.13 -19.17
C ILE A 452 -11.26 3.63 -19.06
N VAL A 453 -12.44 3.99 -18.55
CA VAL A 453 -12.83 5.39 -18.36
C VAL A 453 -11.88 6.10 -17.40
N HIS A 454 -11.60 5.51 -16.23
CA HIS A 454 -10.66 6.11 -15.28
C HIS A 454 -9.24 6.29 -15.86
N ASN A 455 -8.75 5.32 -16.64
CA ASN A 455 -7.44 5.44 -17.26
C ASN A 455 -7.42 6.56 -18.31
N LYS A 456 -8.43 6.64 -19.19
CA LYS A 456 -8.54 7.70 -20.19
C LYS A 456 -8.64 9.09 -19.55
N VAL A 457 -9.52 9.24 -18.56
CA VAL A 457 -9.66 10.49 -17.80
C VAL A 457 -8.34 10.86 -17.15
N ARG A 458 -7.68 9.93 -16.45
CA ARG A 458 -6.38 10.20 -15.81
C ARG A 458 -5.29 10.61 -16.81
N GLU A 459 -5.20 9.95 -17.96
CA GLU A 459 -4.24 10.29 -19.02
C GLU A 459 -4.49 11.70 -19.57
N GLU A 460 -5.74 12.05 -19.83
CA GLU A 460 -6.14 13.38 -20.29
C GLU A 460 -5.88 14.45 -19.20
N CYS A 461 -6.24 14.19 -17.94
CA CYS A 461 -6.05 15.15 -16.85
C CYS A 461 -4.57 15.39 -16.53
N ASN A 462 -3.75 14.33 -16.50
CA ASN A 462 -2.32 14.44 -16.24
C ASN A 462 -1.57 15.17 -17.37
N GLY A 463 -2.08 15.11 -18.61
CA GLY A 463 -1.51 15.83 -19.74
C GLY A 463 -1.68 17.36 -19.66
N MET A 464 -2.58 17.87 -18.81
CA MET A 464 -2.87 19.30 -18.70
C MET A 464 -1.88 20.07 -17.83
N ASP A 465 -1.17 19.40 -16.92
CA ASP A 465 -0.30 20.04 -15.92
C ASP A 465 1.06 20.52 -16.48
N HIS A 466 1.33 20.30 -17.77
CA HIS A 466 2.66 20.53 -18.38
C HIS A 466 2.69 21.47 -19.61
N MET A 467 1.54 21.98 -20.07
CA MET A 467 1.47 22.65 -21.38
C MET A 467 1.61 24.19 -21.36
N GLU A 468 1.64 24.87 -20.21
CA GLU A 468 1.72 26.35 -20.18
C GLU A 468 2.87 26.96 -19.36
N LEU A 469 3.61 26.19 -18.56
CA LEU A 469 4.74 26.73 -17.78
C LEU A 469 6.07 26.88 -18.55
N HIS A 470 6.14 26.46 -19.82
CA HIS A 470 7.37 26.49 -20.63
C HIS A 470 7.28 27.27 -21.95
N ARG A 471 6.22 28.06 -22.16
CA ARG A 471 6.19 29.09 -23.22
C ARG A 471 5.95 30.46 -22.62
N GLN A 472 6.98 31.00 -21.98
CA GLN A 472 7.29 32.44 -21.98
C GLN A 472 8.73 32.65 -21.53
#